data_AF-A0A5M5C1Y4-F1
#
_entry.id   AF-A0A5M5C1Y4-F1
#
_cell.length_a   1.000
_cell.length_b   1.000
_cell.length_c   1.000
_cell.angle_alpha   90.00
_cell.angle_beta   90.00
_cell.angle_gamma   90.00
#
_symmetry.space_group_name_H-M   'P 1'
#
loop_
_entity.id
_entity.type
_entity.pdbx_description
1 polymer ?
#
loop_
_entity_poly.entity_id
_entity_poly.type
_entity_poly.pdbx_seq_one_letter_code
_entity_poly.pdbx_strand_id
1 'polypeptide(L)'
;TSPQEGETEFHTHVNRIVSVGNKETELDMYSSKNPNTTTAAMQAVILDVEMPKDGKIIAEFNGKKFEHALGELLEGSRSHFMIGWLSEAILFNRAMPESCFTLEHYMEDKEPQRDTDYYYVRVRQRDGQWAWSSPIWAERV
;
A
#
# COMPACT_ATOMS: atom_id res chain seq x y z
N THR A 1 -19.41 0.84 -4.51
CA THR A 1 -19.10 2.00 -5.38
C THR A 1 -20.35 2.84 -5.52
N SER A 2 -20.23 4.16 -5.70
CA SER A 2 -21.40 5.02 -5.93
C SER A 2 -22.07 4.66 -7.27
N PRO A 3 -23.40 4.76 -7.40
CA PRO A 3 -24.10 4.45 -8.65
C PRO A 3 -23.60 5.32 -9.80
N GLN A 4 -23.35 4.71 -10.96
CA GLN A 4 -23.09 5.47 -12.18
C GLN A 4 -24.40 5.91 -12.82
N GLU A 5 -24.38 7.06 -13.49
CA GLU A 5 -25.54 7.56 -14.22
C GLU A 5 -25.96 6.56 -15.31
N GLY A 6 -27.15 5.96 -15.16
CA GLY A 6 -27.70 4.97 -16.10
C GLY A 6 -27.52 3.49 -15.73
N GLU A 7 -26.80 3.16 -14.65
CA GLU A 7 -26.69 1.79 -14.15
C GLU A 7 -27.70 1.52 -13.01
N THR A 8 -28.62 0.58 -13.22
CA THR A 8 -29.64 0.17 -12.25
C THR A 8 -29.33 -1.14 -11.53
N GLU A 9 -28.38 -1.93 -12.03
CA GLU A 9 -27.97 -3.21 -11.45
C GLU A 9 -26.60 -3.10 -10.76
N PHE A 10 -26.49 -3.69 -9.57
CA PHE A 10 -25.27 -3.67 -8.77
C PHE A 10 -24.42 -4.91 -9.07
N HIS A 11 -23.30 -4.73 -9.76
CA HIS A 11 -22.32 -5.79 -9.98
C HIS A 11 -21.21 -5.71 -8.93
N THR A 12 -21.00 -6.81 -8.20
CA THR A 12 -19.86 -6.92 -7.29
C THR A 12 -18.66 -7.46 -8.07
N HIS A 13 -17.74 -6.57 -8.43
CA HIS A 13 -16.43 -6.98 -8.90
C HIS A 13 -15.55 -7.37 -7.71
N VAL A 14 -14.95 -8.55 -7.78
CA VAL A 14 -14.09 -9.08 -6.71
C VAL A 14 -12.69 -9.22 -7.27
N ASN A 15 -11.80 -8.35 -6.81
CA ASN A 15 -10.38 -8.51 -7.07
C ASN A 15 -9.83 -9.68 -6.25
N ARG A 16 -8.90 -10.42 -6.84
CA ARG A 16 -8.23 -11.51 -6.16
C ARG A 16 -6.80 -11.68 -6.64
N ILE A 17 -5.99 -12.18 -5.73
CA ILE A 17 -4.70 -12.77 -6.07
C ILE A 17 -5.00 -14.20 -6.51
N VAL A 18 -4.66 -14.53 -7.75
CA VAL A 18 -4.91 -15.84 -8.37
C VAL A 18 -3.81 -16.82 -7.96
N SER A 19 -2.55 -16.38 -8.02
CA SER A 19 -1.40 -17.18 -7.61
C SER A 19 -0.27 -16.29 -7.10
N VAL A 20 0.56 -16.83 -6.22
CA VAL A 20 1.77 -16.17 -5.70
C VAL A 20 2.94 -17.13 -5.86
N GLY A 21 3.95 -16.69 -6.59
CA GLY A 21 5.24 -17.35 -6.71
C GLY A 21 6.36 -16.51 -6.11
N ASN A 22 7.59 -17.02 -6.22
CA ASN A 22 8.77 -16.32 -5.67
C ASN A 22 9.15 -15.06 -6.46
N LYS A 23 8.76 -14.96 -7.74
CA LYS A 23 9.14 -13.87 -8.65
C LYS A 23 7.97 -13.31 -9.47
N GLU A 24 6.77 -13.83 -9.25
CA GLU A 24 5.59 -13.46 -10.00
C GLU A 24 4.35 -13.59 -9.11
N THR A 25 3.33 -12.81 -9.44
CA THR A 25 1.99 -12.92 -8.86
C THR A 25 0.99 -12.71 -9.98
N GLU A 26 -0.04 -13.53 -10.00
CA GLU A 26 -1.13 -13.42 -10.98
C GLU A 26 -2.32 -12.76 -10.29
N LEU A 27 -2.87 -11.74 -10.94
CA LEU A 27 -3.91 -10.89 -10.39
C LEU A 27 -5.10 -10.88 -11.34
N ASP A 28 -6.30 -11.06 -10.77
CA ASP A 28 -7.56 -10.80 -11.45
C ASP A 28 -8.18 -9.56 -10.80
N MET A 29 -8.13 -8.44 -11.52
CA MET A 29 -8.51 -7.13 -11.00
C MET A 29 -9.43 -6.39 -11.96
N TYR A 30 -10.38 -5.65 -11.38
CA TYR A 30 -11.37 -4.87 -12.09
C TYR A 30 -11.31 -3.42 -11.64
N SER A 31 -11.07 -2.52 -12.60
CA SER A 31 -11.22 -1.08 -12.39
C SER A 31 -12.50 -0.59 -13.05
N SER A 32 -13.22 0.30 -12.37
CA SER A 32 -14.34 1.05 -12.95
C SER A 32 -14.00 2.53 -13.00
N LYS A 33 -14.62 3.27 -13.94
CA LYS A 33 -14.53 4.72 -13.99
C LYS A 33 -14.90 5.34 -12.63
N ASN A 34 -14.18 6.38 -12.21
CA ASN A 34 -14.56 7.16 -11.04
C ASN A 34 -15.97 7.76 -11.24
N PRO A 35 -16.89 7.59 -10.27
CA PRO A 35 -18.23 8.17 -10.37
C PRO A 35 -18.21 9.71 -10.25
N ASN A 36 -17.18 10.28 -9.63
CA ASN A 36 -16.95 11.72 -9.50
C ASN A 36 -15.46 11.98 -9.19
N THR A 37 -15.06 13.25 -9.13
CA THR A 37 -13.66 13.65 -8.89
C THR A 37 -13.21 13.52 -7.43
N THR A 38 -14.11 13.25 -6.49
CA THR A 38 -13.82 13.21 -5.04
C THR A 38 -13.79 11.80 -4.47
N THR A 39 -14.30 10.81 -5.20
CA THR A 39 -14.32 9.40 -4.79
C THR A 39 -13.11 8.69 -5.38
N ALA A 40 -12.17 8.30 -4.52
CA ALA A 40 -11.05 7.46 -4.95
C ALA A 40 -11.56 6.06 -5.31
N ALA A 41 -11.43 5.65 -6.57
CA ALA A 41 -11.63 4.26 -7.00
C ALA A 41 -10.32 3.55 -7.35
N MET A 42 -9.18 4.08 -6.88
CA MET A 42 -7.89 3.42 -7.06
C MET A 42 -7.81 2.14 -6.22
N GLN A 43 -7.22 1.11 -6.80
CA GLN A 43 -6.91 -0.15 -6.16
C GLN A 43 -5.41 -0.38 -6.29
N ALA A 44 -4.82 -1.08 -5.33
CA ALA A 44 -3.39 -1.32 -5.30
C ALA A 44 -3.07 -2.72 -4.78
N VAL A 45 -1.98 -3.26 -5.29
CA VAL A 45 -1.28 -4.42 -4.72
C VAL A 45 0.03 -3.92 -4.16
N ILE A 46 0.34 -4.33 -2.93
CA ILE A 46 1.62 -4.04 -2.28
C ILE A 46 2.49 -5.27 -2.47
N LEU A 47 3.70 -5.04 -2.98
CA LEU A 47 4.72 -6.08 -3.15
C LEU A 47 5.84 -5.77 -2.18
N ASP A 48 6.16 -6.74 -1.32
CA ASP A 48 7.41 -6.76 -0.57
C ASP A 48 8.42 -7.56 -1.38
N VAL A 49 9.56 -6.95 -1.71
CA VAL A 49 10.53 -7.51 -2.67
C VAL A 49 11.95 -7.27 -2.21
N GLU A 50 12.77 -8.31 -2.30
CA GLU A 50 14.23 -8.22 -2.18
C GLU A 50 14.84 -8.40 -3.58
N MET A 51 15.43 -7.34 -4.12
CA MET A 51 15.97 -7.33 -5.48
C MET A 51 17.05 -6.25 -5.64
N PRO A 52 18.00 -6.40 -6.59
CA PRO A 52 18.99 -5.37 -6.86
C PRO A 52 18.33 -4.16 -7.55
N LYS A 53 19.01 -3.00 -7.53
CA LYS A 53 18.47 -1.73 -8.06
C LYS A 53 18.18 -1.78 -9.57
N ASP A 54 18.91 -2.59 -10.32
CA ASP A 54 18.71 -2.85 -11.75
C ASP A 54 17.70 -3.96 -12.03
N GLY A 55 17.25 -4.68 -10.99
CA GLY A 55 16.15 -5.61 -11.07
C GLY A 55 14.88 -4.89 -11.52
N LYS A 56 14.05 -5.58 -12.32
CA LYS A 56 12.85 -5.01 -12.93
C LYS A 56 11.58 -5.54 -12.29
N ILE A 57 10.63 -4.65 -12.06
CA ILE A 57 9.23 -5.00 -11.88
C ILE A 57 8.57 -4.94 -13.25
N ILE A 58 7.94 -6.03 -13.65
CA ILE A 58 7.23 -6.18 -14.92
C ILE A 58 5.75 -6.35 -14.59
N ALA A 59 4.90 -5.52 -15.19
CA ALA A 59 3.47 -5.69 -15.11
C ALA A 59 2.88 -5.89 -16.51
N GLU A 60 2.12 -6.97 -16.67
CA GLU A 60 1.39 -7.27 -17.88
C GLU A 60 -0.10 -7.21 -17.59
N PHE A 61 -0.77 -6.23 -18.20
CA PHE A 61 -2.21 -6.01 -18.00
C PHE A 61 -2.87 -5.87 -19.37
N ASN A 62 -3.91 -6.66 -19.62
CA ASN A 62 -4.70 -6.61 -20.85
C ASN A 62 -3.84 -6.63 -22.13
N GLY A 63 -2.80 -7.47 -22.17
CA GLY A 63 -1.86 -7.59 -23.29
C GLY A 63 -0.85 -6.45 -23.45
N LYS A 64 -0.80 -5.50 -22.50
CA LYS A 64 0.21 -4.43 -22.45
C LYS A 64 1.24 -4.71 -21.37
N LYS A 65 2.51 -4.58 -21.73
CA LYS A 65 3.64 -4.79 -20.85
C LYS A 65 4.28 -3.47 -20.46
N PHE A 66 4.52 -3.28 -19.16
CA PHE A 66 5.21 -2.14 -18.57
C PHE A 66 6.36 -2.65 -17.72
N GLU A 67 7.51 -1.97 -17.76
CA GLU A 67 8.71 -2.38 -17.05
C GLU A 67 9.39 -1.17 -16.41
N HIS A 68 9.77 -1.30 -15.14
CA HIS A 68 10.59 -0.32 -14.44
C HIS A 68 11.63 -1.00 -13.57
N ALA A 69 12.83 -0.43 -13.51
CA ALA A 69 13.84 -0.89 -12.57
C ALA A 69 13.53 -0.39 -11.14
N LEU A 70 13.92 -1.15 -10.12
CA LEU A 70 13.73 -0.72 -8.72
C LEU A 70 14.38 0.66 -8.46
N GLY A 71 15.55 0.91 -9.06
CA GLY A 71 16.23 2.20 -8.98
C GLY A 71 15.38 3.37 -9.48
N GLU A 72 14.66 3.20 -10.58
CA GLU A 72 13.76 4.23 -11.13
C GLU A 72 12.58 4.50 -10.18
N LEU A 73 12.03 3.43 -9.58
CA LEU A 73 10.91 3.52 -8.66
C LEU A 73 11.29 4.12 -7.31
N LEU A 74 12.55 3.98 -6.87
CA LEU A 74 13.05 4.67 -5.68
C LEU A 74 13.08 6.19 -5.87
N GLU A 75 13.30 6.67 -7.10
CA GLU A 75 13.33 8.10 -7.43
C GLU A 75 11.92 8.71 -7.56
N GLY A 76 10.90 7.91 -7.90
CA GLY A 76 9.52 8.38 -7.98
C GLY A 76 8.57 7.40 -8.65
N SER A 77 7.28 7.70 -8.57
CA SER A 77 6.24 6.91 -9.24
C SER A 77 6.33 7.00 -10.77
N ARG A 78 5.76 6.01 -11.46
CA ARG A 78 5.63 5.97 -12.94
C ARG A 78 4.20 5.61 -13.32
N SER A 79 3.55 6.43 -14.14
CA SER A 79 2.16 6.26 -14.56
C SER A 79 2.05 5.94 -16.04
N HIS A 80 1.06 5.11 -16.39
CA HIS A 80 0.77 4.71 -17.76
C HIS A 80 -0.73 4.72 -18.01
N PHE A 81 -1.14 5.10 -19.21
CA PHE A 81 -2.52 4.99 -19.67
C PHE A 81 -2.72 3.75 -20.54
N MET A 82 -3.82 3.05 -20.34
CA MET A 82 -4.15 1.82 -21.06
C MET A 82 -4.62 2.05 -22.49
N ILE A 83 -5.27 3.16 -22.81
CA ILE A 83 -5.80 3.43 -24.17
C ILE A 83 -5.41 4.84 -24.63
N GLY A 84 -5.18 5.77 -23.70
CA GLY A 84 -4.77 7.13 -24.02
C GLY A 84 -5.13 8.07 -22.87
N TRP A 85 -5.04 9.37 -23.11
CA TRP A 85 -5.37 10.36 -22.10
C TRP A 85 -6.82 10.16 -21.59
N LEU A 86 -7.00 10.15 -20.26
CA LEU A 86 -8.25 9.83 -19.54
C LEU A 86 -8.77 8.38 -19.64
N SER A 87 -8.01 7.44 -20.19
CA SER A 87 -8.34 6.01 -20.03
C SER A 87 -8.00 5.52 -18.62
N GLU A 88 -8.28 4.23 -18.38
CA GLU A 88 -7.73 3.50 -17.25
C GLU A 88 -6.21 3.69 -17.18
N ALA A 89 -5.69 3.76 -15.97
CA ALA A 89 -4.28 4.03 -15.73
C ALA A 89 -3.68 3.04 -14.74
N ILE A 90 -2.42 2.71 -14.96
CA ILE A 90 -1.60 1.93 -14.03
C ILE A 90 -0.59 2.89 -13.40
N LEU A 91 -0.43 2.78 -12.09
CA LEU A 91 0.56 3.53 -11.33
C LEU A 91 1.51 2.55 -10.65
N PHE A 92 2.78 2.59 -11.04
CA PHE A 92 3.86 2.07 -10.22
C PHE A 92 4.18 3.12 -9.18
N ASN A 93 3.81 2.88 -7.93
CA ASN A 93 4.12 3.79 -6.83
C ASN A 93 5.63 3.86 -6.59
N ARG A 94 6.09 4.99 -6.03
CA ARG A 94 7.45 5.12 -5.54
C ARG A 94 7.76 3.96 -4.60
N ALA A 95 8.85 3.24 -4.86
CA ALA A 95 9.32 2.21 -3.96
C ALA A 95 9.70 2.83 -2.61
N MET A 96 9.28 2.18 -1.54
CA MET A 96 9.63 2.58 -0.18
C MET A 96 10.71 1.61 0.31
N PRO A 97 11.95 2.08 0.57
CA PRO A 97 12.94 1.22 1.21
C PRO A 97 12.46 0.85 2.62
N GLU A 98 12.96 -0.27 3.16
CA GLU A 98 12.61 -0.78 4.48
C GLU A 98 12.70 0.29 5.58
N SER A 99 13.72 1.15 5.51
CA SER A 99 13.91 2.27 6.43
C SER A 99 12.77 3.30 6.47
N CYS A 100 11.83 3.26 5.52
CA CYS A 100 10.64 4.12 5.51
C CYS A 100 9.49 3.58 6.37
N PHE A 101 9.50 2.29 6.72
CA PHE A 101 8.45 1.66 7.52
C PHE A 101 8.97 0.88 8.74
N THR A 102 10.28 0.70 8.88
CA THR A 102 10.92 0.16 10.09
C THR A 102 11.41 1.29 10.99
N LEU A 103 11.08 1.21 12.29
CA LEU A 103 11.52 2.14 13.33
C LEU A 103 11.86 1.35 14.59
N GLU A 104 12.98 1.67 15.22
CA GLU A 104 13.33 1.18 16.55
C GLU A 104 13.42 2.35 17.53
N HIS A 105 12.81 2.20 18.69
CA HIS A 105 12.89 3.17 19.77
C HIS A 105 13.03 2.45 21.11
N TYR A 106 13.97 2.90 21.92
CA TYR A 106 14.21 2.39 23.26
C TYR A 106 13.99 3.49 24.29
N MET A 107 13.21 3.17 25.32
CA MET A 107 13.03 4.00 26.51
C MET A 107 13.15 3.13 27.74
N GLU A 108 13.73 3.68 28.79
CA GLU A 108 13.87 3.04 30.10
C GLU A 108 13.28 3.96 31.16
N ASP A 109 12.42 3.41 32.02
CA ASP A 109 11.87 4.09 33.19
C ASP A 109 12.39 3.39 34.45
N LYS A 110 13.14 4.13 35.27
CA LYS A 110 13.88 3.58 36.43
C LYS A 110 13.20 3.82 37.75
N GLU A 111 12.26 4.76 37.80
CA GLU A 111 11.66 5.23 39.04
C GLU A 111 10.14 5.13 38.94
N PRO A 112 9.51 4.19 39.68
CA PRO A 112 8.06 4.06 39.70
C PRO A 112 7.40 5.36 40.14
N GLN A 113 6.41 5.84 39.40
CA GLN A 113 5.65 7.03 39.76
C GLN A 113 4.41 6.70 40.59
N ARG A 114 3.91 5.46 40.46
CA ARG A 114 2.71 4.93 41.15
C ARG A 114 2.93 3.47 41.55
N ASP A 115 1.95 2.89 42.25
CA ASP A 115 1.90 1.45 42.51
C ASP A 115 1.74 0.62 41.22
N THR A 116 1.11 1.24 40.20
CA THR A 116 1.01 0.70 38.84
C THR A 116 1.18 1.84 37.84
N ASP A 117 2.24 1.75 37.05
CA ASP A 117 2.49 2.66 35.94
C ASP A 117 1.87 2.12 34.65
N TYR A 118 1.61 3.04 33.71
CA TYR A 118 0.95 2.74 32.44
C TYR A 118 1.77 3.31 31.29
N TYR A 119 2.04 2.47 30.30
CA TYR A 119 2.74 2.83 29.09
C TYR A 119 1.85 2.61 27.86
N TYR A 120 1.96 3.53 26.90
CA TYR A 120 1.20 3.50 25.65
C TYR A 120 2.04 4.07 24.52
N VAL A 121 2.23 3.25 23.49
CA VAL A 121 3.01 3.63 22.31
C VAL A 121 2.07 3.95 21.17
N ARG A 122 2.32 5.08 20.50
CA ARG A 122 1.70 5.43 19.22
C ARG A 122 2.77 5.78 18.21
N VAL A 123 2.61 5.27 17.01
CA VAL A 123 3.45 5.59 15.85
C VAL A 123 2.57 6.24 14.80
N ARG A 124 3.05 7.31 14.20
CA ARG A 124 2.40 8.01 13.09
C ARG A 124 3.36 8.08 11.91
N GLN A 125 2.94 7.57 10.76
CA GLN A 125 3.66 7.73 9.50
C GLN A 125 3.33 9.08 8.84
N ARG A 126 4.22 9.57 7.96
CA ARG A 126 4.04 10.86 7.26
C ARG A 126 2.80 10.90 6.38
N ASP A 127 2.37 9.75 5.87
CA ASP A 127 1.16 9.57 5.07
C ASP A 127 -0.13 9.57 5.91
N GLY A 128 -0.02 9.72 7.23
CA GLY A 128 -1.16 9.79 8.14
C GLY A 128 -1.64 8.43 8.65
N GLN A 129 -0.95 7.33 8.34
CA GLN A 129 -1.24 6.03 8.96
C GLN A 129 -0.77 5.99 10.42
N TRP A 130 -1.48 5.23 11.24
CA TRP A 130 -1.22 5.11 12.68
C TRP A 130 -1.16 3.66 13.11
N ALA A 131 -0.23 3.37 14.03
CA ALA A 131 -0.21 2.14 14.81
C ALA A 131 -0.16 2.50 16.30
N TRP A 132 -0.70 1.64 17.15
CA TRP A 132 -0.65 1.82 18.59
C TRP A 132 -0.57 0.47 19.31
N SER A 133 0.06 0.47 20.48
CA SER A 133 -0.01 -0.67 21.40
C SER A 133 -1.32 -0.64 22.18
N SER A 134 -1.74 -1.77 22.75
CA SER A 134 -2.61 -1.66 23.92
C SER A 134 -1.86 -0.93 25.05
N PRO A 135 -2.59 -0.35 26.02
CA PRO A 135 -2.10 -0.21 27.38
C PRO A 135 -1.15 -1.32 27.84
N ILE A 136 -0.06 -0.94 28.49
CA ILE A 136 0.82 -1.86 29.22
C ILE A 136 0.87 -1.38 30.67
N TRP A 137 0.47 -2.23 31.61
CA TRP A 137 0.53 -1.93 33.04
C TRP A 137 1.77 -2.58 33.64
N ALA A 138 2.55 -1.78 34.36
CA ALA A 138 3.74 -2.24 35.07
C ALA A 138 3.49 -2.07 36.58
N GLU A 139 3.37 -3.19 37.28
CA GLU A 139 3.22 -3.21 38.73
C GLU A 139 4.59 -3.16 39.40
N ARG A 140 4.64 -2.50 40.56
CA ARG A 140 5.84 -2.48 41.39
C ARG A 140 6.13 -3.89 41.94
N VAL A 141 7.36 -4.36 41.74
CA VAL A 141 7.88 -5.62 42.35
C VAL A 141 8.45 -5.35 43.74
#